data_AF-A0A8T2BY76-F1
#
_entry.id   AF-A0A8T2BY76-F1
#
_cell.length_a   1.000
_cell.length_b   1.000
_cell.length_c   1.000
_cell.angle_alpha   90.00
_cell.angle_beta   90.00
_cell.angle_gamma   90.00
#
_symmetry.space_group_name_H-M   'P 1'
#
loop_
_entity.id
_entity.type
_entity.pdbx_description
1 polymer ?
#
loop_
_entity_poly.entity_id
_entity_poly.type
_entity_poly.pdbx_seq_one_letter_code
_entity_poly.pdbx_strand_id
1 'polypeptide(L)'
;MGDVKAIVLLNIPRVEENHKNFAQRREIEEVMDVSGSLNCVVVAVDGSEVSMEALRWALDNLKLSSSSSDSSFVVLHVQPSPSVAAGVSPGTIPFGGPSGLEVPAFTAAIEQHQKRITDTILEHANQICAEKSVNVKTKVVIGDPKYKICEAVENLHADLLVMGSRAYGRIKRMFLGSVSNYCTNHAHCPVVIIKPKEDSSA
;
A
#
# COMPACT_ATOMS: atom_id res chain seq x y z
N MET A 1 -24.66 -1.57 0.62
CA MET A 1 -23.26 -1.64 0.14
C MET A 1 -22.54 -0.45 0.74
N GLY A 2 -21.81 -0.63 1.86
CA GLY A 2 -21.32 0.50 2.67
C GLY A 2 -20.18 1.28 2.01
N ASP A 3 -20.23 2.60 2.10
CA ASP A 3 -19.30 3.54 1.48
C ASP A 3 -17.87 3.38 2.01
N VAL A 4 -16.92 3.08 1.12
CA VAL A 4 -15.48 3.17 1.40
C VAL A 4 -15.07 4.64 1.27
N LYS A 5 -14.55 5.24 2.35
CA LYS A 5 -14.02 6.62 2.32
C LYS A 5 -12.58 6.61 1.81
N ALA A 6 -12.38 6.96 0.54
CA ALA A 6 -11.05 7.21 -0.03
C ALA A 6 -10.62 8.64 0.28
N ILE A 7 -9.55 8.85 1.06
CA ILE A 7 -8.94 10.18 1.22
C ILE A 7 -7.78 10.28 0.26
N VAL A 8 -7.87 11.21 -0.68
CA VAL A 8 -6.71 11.59 -1.49
C VAL A 8 -5.86 12.52 -0.63
N LEU A 9 -4.63 12.14 -0.35
CA LEU A 9 -3.65 13.06 0.22
C LEU A 9 -2.74 13.48 -0.90
N LEU A 10 -3.14 14.57 -1.54
CA LEU A 10 -2.32 15.24 -2.52
C LEU A 10 -1.20 15.95 -1.79
N ASN A 11 0.04 15.74 -2.22
CA ASN A 11 1.12 16.65 -1.94
C ASN A 11 0.92 17.92 -2.81
N ILE A 12 -0.16 18.66 -2.54
CA ILE A 12 -0.46 19.96 -3.15
C ILE A 12 -0.25 21.02 -2.05
N PRO A 13 0.42 22.15 -2.34
CA PRO A 13 0.60 23.22 -1.39
C PRO A 13 -0.75 23.64 -0.80
N ARG A 14 -0.82 23.58 0.54
CA ARG A 14 -1.98 23.82 1.41
C ARG A 14 -3.01 24.82 0.85
N VAL A 15 -4.23 24.34 0.67
CA VAL A 15 -5.45 25.14 0.91
C VAL A 15 -6.42 24.26 1.69
N GLU A 16 -6.96 24.80 2.78
CA GLU A 16 -7.92 24.16 3.67
C GLU A 16 -9.25 23.91 2.97
N GLU A 17 -9.90 22.76 3.21
CA GLU A 17 -11.34 22.68 3.02
C GLU A 17 -12.06 21.68 3.95
N ASN A 18 -13.33 22.00 4.17
CA ASN A 18 -14.31 21.34 5.01
C ASN A 18 -15.52 20.95 4.11
N HIS A 19 -16.35 20.01 4.57
CA HIS A 19 -17.61 19.47 3.98
C HIS A 19 -17.49 18.09 3.30
N LYS A 20 -18.15 17.10 3.92
CA LYS A 20 -17.82 15.66 3.84
C LYS A 20 -18.86 14.87 3.04
N ASN A 21 -18.37 13.90 2.27
CA ASN A 21 -19.04 12.86 1.47
C ASN A 21 -19.40 13.15 0.00
N PHE A 22 -19.89 14.33 -0.40
CA PHE A 22 -20.09 14.63 -1.84
C PHE A 22 -18.87 15.30 -2.48
N ALA A 23 -18.13 16.09 -1.70
CA ALA A 23 -16.86 16.69 -2.11
C ALA A 23 -15.83 15.61 -2.45
N GLN A 24 -15.80 14.51 -1.72
CA GLN A 24 -14.79 13.46 -1.85
C GLN A 24 -14.80 12.73 -3.20
N ARG A 25 -16.00 12.50 -3.79
CA ARG A 25 -16.12 11.96 -5.16
C ARG A 25 -15.68 12.99 -6.21
N ARG A 26 -16.05 14.27 -6.03
CA ARG A 26 -15.61 15.36 -6.90
C ARG A 26 -14.11 15.57 -6.84
N GLU A 27 -13.50 15.54 -5.65
CA GLU A 27 -12.06 15.66 -5.45
C GLU A 27 -11.31 14.50 -6.14
N ILE A 28 -11.84 13.28 -6.10
CA ILE A 28 -11.25 12.14 -6.82
C ILE A 28 -11.44 12.29 -8.33
N GLU A 29 -12.62 12.68 -8.80
CA GLU A 29 -12.87 12.95 -10.22
C GLU A 29 -12.01 14.12 -10.73
N GLU A 30 -11.86 15.21 -9.98
CA GLU A 30 -10.95 16.33 -10.29
C GLU A 30 -9.49 15.89 -10.27
N VAL A 31 -9.06 15.08 -9.30
CA VAL A 31 -7.68 14.55 -9.25
C VAL A 31 -7.41 13.62 -10.44
N MET A 32 -8.39 12.82 -10.83
CA MET A 32 -8.32 11.95 -12.02
C MET A 32 -8.56 12.70 -13.34
N ASP A 33 -9.12 13.91 -13.31
CA ASP A 33 -9.27 14.81 -14.47
C ASP A 33 -8.00 15.66 -14.67
N VAL A 34 -7.29 15.99 -13.58
CA VAL A 34 -6.00 16.69 -13.59
C VAL A 34 -4.86 15.81 -14.09
N SER A 35 -4.95 14.48 -13.89
CA SER A 35 -4.03 13.51 -14.49
C SER A 35 -4.74 12.81 -15.64
N GLY A 36 -4.41 13.18 -16.88
CA GLY A 36 -4.78 12.38 -18.04
C GLY A 36 -4.53 10.87 -17.82
N SER A 37 -5.24 10.03 -18.57
CA SER A 37 -5.24 8.56 -18.48
C SER A 37 -4.00 7.94 -17.83
N LEU A 38 -4.14 7.32 -16.66
CA LEU A 38 -3.05 6.74 -15.88
C LEU A 38 -2.38 5.57 -16.63
N ASN A 39 -1.05 5.50 -16.64
CA ASN A 39 -0.30 4.39 -17.22
C ASN A 39 0.10 3.39 -16.13
N CYS A 40 0.70 3.85 -15.04
CA CYS A 40 1.18 2.96 -13.98
C CYS A 40 0.56 3.33 -12.62
N VAL A 41 -0.29 2.43 -12.11
CA VAL A 41 -0.88 2.57 -10.77
C VAL A 41 -0.27 1.53 -9.86
N VAL A 42 0.40 1.95 -8.79
CA VAL A 42 0.94 1.05 -7.77
C VAL A 42 -0.06 0.91 -6.64
N VAL A 43 -0.37 -0.32 -6.24
CA VAL A 43 -1.22 -0.62 -5.09
C VAL A 43 -0.38 -1.37 -4.04
N ALA A 44 -0.15 -0.76 -2.89
CA ALA A 44 0.60 -1.38 -1.81
C ALA A 44 -0.30 -2.30 -0.95
N VAL A 45 0.06 -3.58 -0.86
CA VAL A 45 -0.68 -4.60 -0.09
C VAL A 45 0.18 -5.24 0.99
N ASP A 46 -0.40 -5.41 2.17
CA ASP A 46 0.28 -5.96 3.36
C ASP A 46 -0.46 -7.17 3.97
N GLY A 47 -1.50 -7.67 3.28
CA GLY A 47 -2.34 -8.77 3.75
C GLY A 47 -3.50 -8.35 4.64
N SER A 48 -3.59 -7.09 5.05
CA SER A 48 -4.72 -6.59 5.83
C SER A 48 -5.97 -6.42 4.96
N GLU A 49 -7.16 -6.57 5.58
CA GLU A 49 -8.44 -6.35 4.90
C GLU A 49 -8.51 -4.97 4.23
N VAL A 50 -8.05 -3.91 4.91
CA VAL A 50 -8.06 -2.55 4.34
C VAL A 50 -7.16 -2.43 3.12
N SER A 51 -6.02 -3.15 3.09
CA SER A 51 -5.15 -3.17 1.91
C SER A 51 -5.78 -3.89 0.73
N MET A 52 -6.57 -4.95 0.99
CA MET A 52 -7.31 -5.66 -0.04
C MET A 52 -8.52 -4.86 -0.53
N GLU A 53 -9.20 -4.13 0.35
CA GLU A 53 -10.21 -3.14 -0.04
C GLU A 53 -9.59 -2.03 -0.89
N ALA A 54 -8.36 -1.61 -0.60
CA ALA A 54 -7.66 -0.63 -1.41
C ALA A 54 -7.37 -1.13 -2.82
N LEU A 55 -6.99 -2.40 -2.96
CA LEU A 55 -6.85 -3.06 -4.25
C LEU A 55 -8.18 -3.12 -5.01
N ARG A 56 -9.26 -3.58 -4.36
CA ARG A 56 -10.60 -3.60 -4.98
C ARG A 56 -11.02 -2.22 -5.45
N TRP A 57 -10.85 -1.22 -4.59
CA TRP A 57 -11.18 0.17 -4.92
C TRP A 57 -10.39 0.67 -6.14
N ALA A 58 -9.08 0.42 -6.18
CA ALA A 58 -8.24 0.82 -7.31
C ALA A 58 -8.73 0.20 -8.63
N LEU A 59 -9.01 -1.10 -8.63
CA LEU A 59 -9.47 -1.81 -9.82
C LEU A 59 -10.88 -1.39 -10.27
N ASP A 60 -11.75 -1.00 -9.34
CA ASP A 60 -13.13 -0.62 -9.64
C ASP A 60 -13.27 0.84 -10.09
N ASN A 61 -12.40 1.73 -9.61
CA ASN A 61 -12.57 3.18 -9.78
C ASN A 61 -11.54 3.80 -10.73
N LEU A 62 -10.37 3.19 -10.92
CA LEU A 62 -9.33 3.76 -11.75
C LEU A 62 -9.36 3.20 -13.17
N LYS A 63 -9.22 4.09 -14.15
CA LYS A 63 -9.11 3.73 -15.56
C LYS A 63 -7.69 3.97 -16.02
N LEU A 64 -7.08 2.92 -16.55
CA LEU A 64 -5.78 3.01 -17.20
C LEU A 64 -5.94 3.51 -18.64
N SER A 65 -4.89 4.10 -19.19
CA SER A 65 -4.84 4.50 -20.59
C SER A 65 -4.92 3.27 -21.49
N SER A 66 -6.00 3.18 -22.28
CA SER A 66 -6.18 2.12 -23.29
C SER A 66 -5.24 2.25 -24.49
N SER A 67 -4.46 3.33 -24.58
CA SER A 67 -3.65 3.67 -25.75
C SER A 67 -2.27 3.02 -25.75
N SER A 68 -1.79 2.51 -24.61
CA SER A 68 -0.49 1.83 -24.51
C SER A 68 -0.64 0.43 -23.94
N SER A 69 0.06 -0.54 -24.54
CA SER A 69 0.19 -1.90 -24.01
C SER A 69 0.94 -1.96 -22.66
N ASP A 70 1.52 -0.82 -22.27
CA ASP A 70 2.37 -0.68 -21.09
C ASP A 70 1.59 -0.29 -19.83
N SER A 71 0.34 0.17 -20.00
CA SER A 71 -0.50 0.52 -18.87
C SER A 71 -0.79 -0.69 -17.99
N SER A 72 -0.47 -0.60 -16.69
CA SER A 72 -0.66 -1.69 -15.75
C SER A 72 -0.91 -1.22 -14.32
N PHE A 73 -1.72 -2.00 -13.61
CA PHE A 73 -1.72 -1.98 -12.14
C PHE A 73 -0.54 -2.81 -11.64
N VAL A 74 0.19 -2.31 -10.67
CA VAL A 74 1.27 -3.04 -10.00
C VAL A 74 0.88 -3.28 -8.55
N VAL A 75 0.56 -4.53 -8.22
CA VAL A 75 0.37 -4.97 -6.84
C VAL A 75 1.75 -5.12 -6.20
N LEU A 76 2.05 -4.23 -5.27
CA LEU A 76 3.33 -4.16 -4.56
C LEU A 76 3.17 -4.72 -3.16
N HIS A 77 3.90 -5.79 -2.84
CA HIS A 77 4.05 -6.29 -1.48
C HIS A 77 5.49 -6.06 -1.00
N VAL A 78 5.64 -5.48 0.18
CA VAL A 78 6.95 -5.39 0.85
C VAL A 78 7.05 -6.45 1.92
N GLN A 79 7.94 -7.40 1.72
CA GLN A 79 8.34 -8.37 2.73
C GLN A 79 9.35 -7.69 3.68
N PRO A 80 9.05 -7.57 4.98
CA PRO A 80 10.02 -7.06 5.95
C PRO A 80 11.28 -7.93 5.96
N SER A 81 12.46 -7.34 5.92
CA SER A 81 13.69 -8.12 6.08
C SER A 81 13.70 -8.82 7.45
N PRO A 82 14.35 -9.98 7.60
CA PRO A 82 14.43 -10.68 8.89
C PRO A 82 14.94 -9.78 10.03
N SER A 83 15.86 -8.85 9.74
CA SER A 83 16.35 -7.87 10.70
C SER A 83 15.26 -6.90 11.18
N VAL A 84 14.48 -6.33 10.25
CA VAL A 84 13.38 -5.42 10.59
C VAL A 84 12.27 -6.16 11.34
N ALA A 85 11.94 -7.39 10.91
CA ALA A 85 10.89 -8.20 11.52
C ALA A 85 11.22 -8.61 12.97
N ALA A 86 12.48 -8.93 13.25
CA ALA A 86 12.93 -9.28 14.60
C ALA A 86 13.24 -8.04 15.48
N GLY A 87 13.04 -6.82 14.96
CA GLY A 87 13.37 -5.59 15.68
C GLY A 87 14.87 -5.46 15.98
N VAL A 88 15.71 -6.15 15.21
CA VAL A 88 17.17 -6.15 15.38
C VAL A 88 17.80 -5.22 14.36
N SER A 89 18.60 -4.26 14.84
CA SER A 89 19.51 -3.53 13.95
C SER A 89 20.51 -4.51 13.34
N PRO A 90 20.98 -4.31 12.10
CA PRO A 90 22.12 -5.05 11.57
C PRO A 90 23.33 -4.76 12.48
N GLY A 91 23.60 -5.65 13.44
CA GLY A 91 24.70 -5.52 14.40
C GLY A 91 24.37 -5.75 15.89
N THR A 92 23.11 -5.90 16.31
CA THR A 92 22.79 -6.04 17.75
C THR A 92 21.81 -7.19 18.03
N ILE A 93 22.28 -8.21 18.75
CA ILE A 93 21.44 -9.29 19.28
C ILE A 93 20.95 -8.86 20.68
N PRO A 94 19.64 -8.87 20.98
CA PRO A 94 19.09 -8.37 22.25
C PRO A 94 19.50 -9.16 23.51
N PHE A 95 20.15 -10.31 23.35
CA PHE A 95 20.59 -11.19 24.45
C PHE A 95 22.10 -11.15 24.75
N GLY A 96 22.83 -10.12 24.29
CA GLY A 96 24.25 -9.96 24.61
C GLY A 96 25.15 -11.06 24.04
N GLY A 97 24.69 -11.78 23.02
CA GLY A 97 25.48 -12.78 22.30
C GLY A 97 26.51 -12.16 21.35
N PRO A 98 27.48 -12.93 20.85
CA PRO A 98 28.52 -12.42 19.96
C PRO A 98 27.89 -11.83 18.69
N SER A 99 28.23 -10.56 18.41
CA SER A 99 27.85 -9.88 17.18
C SER A 99 28.31 -10.71 15.95
N GLY A 100 27.38 -11.10 15.08
CA GLY A 100 27.72 -11.79 13.82
C GLY A 100 27.55 -13.32 13.81
N LEU A 101 27.00 -13.94 14.86
CA LEU A 101 26.56 -15.33 14.79
C LEU A 101 25.18 -15.41 14.12
N GLU A 102 25.18 -15.59 12.80
CA GLU A 102 24.01 -16.06 12.08
C GLU A 102 23.75 -17.51 12.50
N VAL A 103 22.54 -17.82 12.98
CA VAL A 103 22.10 -19.20 13.18
C VAL A 103 21.32 -19.59 11.93
N PRO A 104 21.91 -20.34 10.97
CA PRO A 104 21.30 -20.54 9.66
C PRO A 104 19.93 -21.22 9.72
N ALA A 105 19.71 -22.08 10.72
CA ALA A 105 18.41 -22.72 10.94
C ALA A 105 17.32 -21.74 11.40
N PHE A 106 17.69 -20.73 12.19
CA PHE A 106 16.74 -19.72 12.68
C PHE A 106 16.40 -18.71 11.58
N THR A 107 17.40 -18.24 10.83
CA THR A 107 17.19 -17.35 9.68
C THR A 107 16.38 -18.04 8.58
N ALA A 108 16.71 -19.28 8.24
CA ALA A 108 15.96 -20.06 7.25
C ALA A 108 14.51 -20.33 7.68
N ALA A 109 14.25 -20.57 8.97
CA ALA A 109 12.89 -20.74 9.48
C ALA A 109 12.06 -19.45 9.39
N ILE A 110 12.65 -18.30 9.73
CA ILE A 110 12.01 -16.99 9.58
C ILE A 110 11.73 -16.69 8.11
N GLU A 111 12.72 -16.87 7.24
CA GLU A 111 12.58 -16.63 5.80
C GLU A 111 11.50 -17.51 5.18
N GLN A 112 11.47 -18.80 5.53
CA GLN A 112 10.45 -19.72 5.03
C GLN A 112 9.05 -19.33 5.52
N HIS A 113 8.92 -18.91 6.77
CA HIS A 113 7.63 -18.45 7.30
C HIS A 113 7.17 -17.16 6.61
N GLN A 114 8.07 -16.19 6.43
CA GLN A 114 7.77 -14.95 5.73
C GLN A 114 7.37 -15.21 4.27
N LYS A 115 8.08 -16.10 3.56
CA LYS A 115 7.75 -16.48 2.20
C LYS A 115 6.33 -17.04 2.09
N ARG A 116 5.95 -17.94 3.00
CA ARG A 116 4.58 -18.50 3.03
C ARG A 116 3.53 -17.41 3.23
N ILE A 117 3.78 -16.46 4.13
CA ILE A 117 2.86 -15.32 4.36
C ILE A 117 2.74 -14.49 3.08
N THR A 118 3.87 -14.15 2.46
CA THR A 118 3.87 -13.42 1.19
C THR A 118 3.09 -14.16 0.11
N ASP A 119 3.32 -15.47 -0.05
CA ASP A 119 2.61 -16.29 -1.04
C ASP A 119 1.08 -16.24 -0.80
N THR A 120 0.62 -16.38 0.44
CA THR A 120 -0.81 -16.26 0.79
C THR A 120 -1.38 -14.86 0.50
N ILE A 121 -0.63 -13.80 0.79
CA ILE A 121 -1.06 -12.42 0.51
C ILE A 121 -1.23 -12.22 -1.00
N LEU A 122 -0.26 -12.67 -1.79
CA LEU A 122 -0.29 -12.53 -3.23
C LEU A 122 -1.37 -13.39 -3.86
N GLU A 123 -1.62 -14.60 -3.34
CA GLU A 123 -2.71 -15.46 -3.79
C GLU A 123 -4.06 -14.76 -3.63
N HIS A 124 -4.32 -14.16 -2.46
CA HIS A 124 -5.56 -13.41 -2.22
C HIS A 124 -5.66 -12.17 -3.13
N ALA A 125 -4.56 -11.43 -3.32
CA ALA A 125 -4.53 -10.28 -4.22
C ALA A 125 -4.80 -10.71 -5.68
N ASN A 126 -4.15 -11.78 -6.14
CA ASN A 126 -4.32 -12.32 -7.49
C ASN A 126 -5.76 -12.80 -7.71
N GLN A 127 -6.41 -13.38 -6.70
CA GLN A 127 -7.82 -13.77 -6.79
C GLN A 127 -8.73 -12.56 -7.04
N ILE A 128 -8.52 -11.46 -6.30
CA ILE A 128 -9.24 -10.20 -6.52
C ILE A 128 -8.97 -9.64 -7.92
N CYS A 129 -7.72 -9.72 -8.39
CA CYS A 129 -7.35 -9.26 -9.72
C CYS A 129 -7.97 -10.12 -10.83
N ALA A 130 -8.06 -11.44 -10.65
CA ALA A 130 -8.61 -12.36 -11.64
C ALA A 130 -10.11 -12.13 -11.91
N GLU A 131 -10.85 -11.57 -10.93
CA GLU A 131 -12.23 -11.15 -11.10
C GLU A 131 -12.38 -9.93 -12.03
N LYS A 132 -11.28 -9.26 -12.39
CA LYS A 132 -11.26 -8.02 -13.17
C LYS A 132 -10.45 -8.22 -14.45
N SER A 133 -11.00 -7.82 -15.59
CA SER A 133 -10.31 -7.89 -16.89
C SER A 133 -9.31 -6.74 -17.09
N VAL A 134 -8.32 -6.62 -16.21
CA VAL A 134 -7.30 -5.56 -16.24
C VAL A 134 -5.88 -6.13 -16.22
N ASN A 135 -4.93 -5.38 -16.79
CA ASN A 135 -3.52 -5.76 -16.77
C ASN A 135 -2.91 -5.52 -15.38
N VAL A 136 -2.64 -6.59 -14.65
CA VAL A 136 -2.04 -6.54 -13.32
C VAL A 136 -0.70 -7.26 -13.30
N LYS A 137 0.31 -6.59 -12.76
CA LYS A 137 1.64 -7.13 -12.47
C LYS A 137 1.81 -7.22 -10.96
N THR A 138 2.49 -8.26 -10.49
CA THR A 138 2.78 -8.44 -9.07
C THR A 138 4.27 -8.25 -8.81
N LYS A 139 4.62 -7.45 -7.81
CA LYS A 139 6.00 -7.16 -7.43
C LYS A 139 6.19 -7.35 -5.93
N VAL A 140 7.17 -8.18 -5.56
CA VAL A 140 7.59 -8.36 -4.17
C VAL A 140 8.96 -7.72 -4.01
N VAL A 141 9.11 -6.91 -2.96
CA VAL A 141 10.40 -6.31 -2.59
C VAL A 141 10.69 -6.60 -1.12
N ILE A 142 11.97 -6.76 -0.78
CA ILE A 142 12.41 -7.06 0.59
C ILE A 142 13.00 -5.80 1.20
N GLY A 143 12.58 -5.44 2.43
CA GLY A 143 13.14 -4.32 3.19
C GLY A 143 12.14 -3.64 4.10
N ASP A 144 12.42 -2.40 4.52
CA ASP A 144 11.46 -1.58 5.27
C ASP A 144 10.37 -1.04 4.32
N PRO A 145 9.08 -1.32 4.59
CA PRO A 145 7.97 -0.84 3.77
C PRO A 145 7.98 0.66 3.48
N LYS A 146 8.42 1.51 4.41
CA LYS A 146 8.44 2.97 4.23
C LYS A 146 9.30 3.38 3.03
N TYR A 147 10.53 2.87 3.00
CA TYR A 147 11.50 3.22 1.96
C TYR A 147 11.23 2.44 0.67
N LYS A 148 10.94 1.14 0.78
CA LYS A 148 10.76 0.27 -0.39
C LYS A 148 9.53 0.60 -1.23
N ILE A 149 8.46 1.10 -0.62
CA ILE A 149 7.29 1.58 -1.39
C ILE A 149 7.65 2.82 -2.19
N CYS A 150 8.30 3.82 -1.57
CA CYS A 150 8.69 5.05 -2.27
C CYS A 150 9.68 4.77 -3.40
N GLU A 151 10.69 3.93 -3.14
CA GLU A 151 11.68 3.50 -4.14
C GLU A 151 11.00 2.73 -5.30
N ALA A 152 10.04 1.85 -5.01
CA ALA A 152 9.33 1.11 -6.05
C ALA A 152 8.46 2.04 -6.91
N VAL A 153 7.76 2.99 -6.29
CA VAL A 153 6.95 4.01 -6.98
C VAL A 153 7.79 4.85 -7.93
N GLU A 154 8.96 5.30 -7.47
CA GLU A 154 9.89 6.09 -8.28
C GLU A 154 10.44 5.27 -9.45
N ASN A 155 10.93 4.05 -9.19
CA ASN A 155 11.49 3.17 -10.22
C ASN A 155 10.47 2.73 -11.28
N LEU A 156 9.19 2.63 -10.91
CA LEU A 156 8.12 2.27 -11.82
C LEU A 156 7.53 3.49 -12.54
N HIS A 157 8.00 4.70 -12.24
CA HIS A 157 7.41 5.96 -12.69
C HIS A 157 5.88 5.96 -12.49
N ALA A 158 5.44 5.56 -11.28
CA ALA A 158 4.02 5.40 -11.02
C ALA A 158 3.31 6.76 -11.05
N ASP A 159 2.17 6.82 -11.73
CA ASP A 159 1.32 8.00 -11.80
C ASP A 159 0.49 8.15 -10.51
N LEU A 160 0.26 7.05 -9.79
CA LEU A 160 -0.55 7.01 -8.59
C LEU A 160 -0.12 5.88 -7.66
N LEU A 161 -0.03 6.16 -6.37
CA LEU A 161 0.11 5.16 -5.31
C LEU A 161 -1.21 5.03 -4.55
N VAL A 162 -1.76 3.81 -4.46
CA VAL A 162 -2.94 3.48 -3.66
C VAL A 162 -2.52 2.60 -2.49
N MET A 163 -2.99 2.93 -1.29
CA MET A 163 -2.70 2.12 -0.11
C MET A 163 -3.79 2.20 0.95
N GLY A 164 -3.86 1.16 1.78
CA GLY A 164 -4.73 1.17 2.96
C GLY A 164 -4.16 2.00 4.12
N SER A 165 -5.03 2.47 5.00
CA SER A 165 -4.66 2.98 6.32
C SER A 165 -4.98 1.95 7.40
N ARG A 166 -3.97 1.56 8.19
CA ARG A 166 -4.20 0.77 9.39
C ARG A 166 -4.72 1.67 10.51
N ALA A 167 -5.96 1.47 10.94
CA ALA A 167 -6.48 2.03 12.20
C ALA A 167 -6.37 0.96 13.29
N TYR A 168 -5.62 1.23 14.36
CA TYR A 168 -5.54 0.35 15.51
C TYR A 168 -6.85 0.43 16.34
N GLY A 169 -7.83 -0.43 16.02
CA GLY A 169 -9.01 -0.67 16.85
C GLY A 169 -9.98 0.51 17.06
N ARG A 170 -10.75 0.48 18.17
CA ARG A 170 -11.85 1.42 18.53
C ARG A 170 -11.42 2.87 18.79
N ILE A 171 -10.14 3.22 18.58
CA ILE A 171 -9.66 4.58 18.76
C ILE A 171 -10.07 5.38 17.50
N LYS A 172 -11.24 6.02 17.61
CA LYS A 172 -11.95 6.84 16.59
C LYS A 172 -11.17 8.05 16.04
N ARG A 173 -9.85 8.13 16.19
CA ARG A 173 -9.05 9.25 15.69
C ARG A 173 -8.06 8.77 14.63
N MET A 174 -8.32 9.24 13.42
CA MET A 174 -7.56 9.19 12.18
C MET A 174 -6.03 9.28 12.37
N PHE A 175 -5.38 8.15 12.65
CA PHE A 175 -3.94 8.05 12.48
C PHE A 175 -3.67 7.36 11.16
N LEU A 176 -2.96 8.05 10.25
CA LEU A 176 -2.29 7.34 9.17
C LEU A 176 -1.31 6.37 9.81
N GLY A 177 -1.30 5.13 9.33
CA GLY A 177 -0.27 4.17 9.72
C GLY A 177 1.11 4.75 9.42
N SER A 178 2.14 4.30 10.15
CA SER A 178 3.50 4.83 10.00
C SER A 178 4.04 4.74 8.57
N VAL A 179 3.65 3.70 7.82
CA VAL A 179 3.98 3.52 6.40
C VAL A 179 3.18 4.48 5.53
N SER A 180 1.86 4.55 5.71
CA SER A 180 0.97 5.46 4.98
C SER A 180 1.41 6.91 5.12
N ASN A 181 1.68 7.33 6.36
CA ASN A 181 2.14 8.68 6.65
C ASN A 181 3.52 8.96 6.04
N TYR A 182 4.40 7.97 5.98
CA TYR A 182 5.70 8.16 5.34
C TYR A 182 5.52 8.35 3.83
N CYS A 183 4.79 7.47 3.16
CA CYS A 183 4.59 7.53 1.71
C CYS A 183 3.88 8.82 1.28
N THR A 184 2.87 9.30 2.01
CA THR A 184 2.18 10.56 1.66
C THR A 184 3.10 11.79 1.70
N ASN A 185 4.18 11.73 2.48
CA ASN A 185 5.14 12.83 2.60
C ASN A 185 6.37 12.68 1.67
N HIS A 186 6.62 11.50 1.10
CA HIS A 186 7.88 11.21 0.40
C HIS A 186 7.70 10.55 -0.99
N ALA A 187 6.51 10.04 -1.32
CA ALA A 187 6.27 9.47 -2.63
C ALA A 187 6.34 10.57 -3.72
N HIS A 188 6.96 10.23 -4.85
CA HIS A 188 7.09 11.12 -6.01
C HIS A 188 5.78 11.30 -6.79
N CYS A 189 4.74 10.55 -6.47
CA CYS A 189 3.44 10.60 -7.11
C CYS A 189 2.30 10.84 -6.10
N PRO A 190 1.11 11.26 -6.57
CA PRO A 190 -0.08 11.35 -5.73
C PRO A 190 -0.38 10.05 -4.97
N VAL A 191 -0.85 10.19 -3.73
CA VAL A 191 -1.16 9.05 -2.85
C VAL A 191 -2.63 9.03 -2.47
N VAL A 192 -3.30 7.92 -2.73
CA VAL A 192 -4.68 7.64 -2.31
C VAL A 192 -4.65 6.72 -1.10
N ILE A 193 -5.29 7.18 -0.01
CA ILE A 193 -5.43 6.42 1.22
C ILE A 193 -6.85 5.90 1.36
N ILE A 194 -6.98 4.58 1.37
CA ILE A 194 -8.24 3.88 1.59
C ILE A 194 -8.42 3.61 3.09
N LYS A 195 -9.62 3.94 3.59
CA LYS A 195 -9.97 3.79 5.00
C LYS A 195 -10.84 2.56 5.23
N PRO A 196 -10.70 1.92 6.40
CA PRO A 196 -11.66 0.90 6.83
C PRO A 196 -13.07 1.50 6.86
N LYS A 197 -14.07 0.68 6.54
CA LYS A 197 -15.47 1.03 6.79
C LYS A 197 -15.67 1.29 8.27
N GLU A 198 -16.31 2.40 8.61
CA GLU A 198 -16.73 2.64 9.99
C GLU A 198 -17.81 1.61 10.31
N ASP A 199 -17.57 0.73 11.28
CA ASP A 199 -18.63 -0.10 11.84
C ASP A 199 -19.68 0.84 12.42
N SER A 200 -20.82 0.96 11.75
CA SER A 200 -22.00 1.69 12.21
C SER A 200 -22.71 0.93 13.34
N SER A 201 -21.96 0.62 14.40
CA SER A 201 -22.48 0.09 15.65
C SER A 201 -22.15 1.06 16.79
N ALA A 202 -23.02 2.07 16.92
CA ALA A 202 -23.28 2.78 18.16
C ALA A 202 -24.77 3.14 18.17
#